data_AF-A0A519MIP3-F1
#
_entry.id   AF-A0A519MIP3-F1
#
_cell.length_a   1.000
_cell.length_b   1.000
_cell.length_c   1.000
_cell.angle_alpha   90.00
_cell.angle_beta   90.00
_cell.angle_gamma   90.00
#
_symmetry.space_group_name_H-M   'P 1'
#
loop_
_entity.id
_entity.type
_entity.pdbx_description
1 polymer ?
#
loop_
_entity_poly.entity_id
_entity_poly.type
_entity_poly.pdbx_seq_one_letter_code
_entity_poly.pdbx_strand_id
1 'polypeptide(L)'
;DGLRRSMATFKAKGKVSDWEIKLIAGMVAKGYDEAFARRVFRQLEGFGSYGFPESHAASFALLVYVSSYLKCYYPDVFATALLNSLPMGFYQPAQIIIDARNHGVEVREADINYSHWDNLPEEKSGKYFAIRLGFRQIKGLPADDVELLIAARRKKFTSVNELLDAGLSMFALEKLADADAFRSIGLDRRQALWEVSSLSDNPIGMFEGQPSESTNEVQLELPLLTDAEHVIEDYSSTGFSLKAHPVSFVRPQLDSMRAITTANLANMKNGDGVTIAGLITVRQRPGTAKGVIFITIEDETGFANLVVWGKVFDSYRKDIVQAKLLMVQGKVQIEGQVIHVIVNACFNLSSLLRNMSNVKTKVTYHNEDKNPEDVFHKGRNFR
;
A
#
# COMPACT_ATOMS: atom_id res chain seq x y z
N ASP A 1 45.21 6.05 5.70
CA ASP A 1 44.48 5.83 4.44
C ASP A 1 45.18 4.85 3.48
N GLY A 2 46.49 4.98 3.22
CA GLY A 2 47.24 4.06 2.33
C GLY A 2 47.07 2.57 2.67
N LEU A 3 47.28 2.19 3.95
CA LEU A 3 47.04 0.82 4.45
C LEU A 3 45.59 0.36 4.19
N ARG A 4 44.57 1.16 4.52
CA ARG A 4 43.15 0.85 4.29
C ARG A 4 42.85 0.56 2.81
N ARG A 5 43.37 1.39 1.89
CA ARG A 5 43.18 1.20 0.45
C ARG A 5 43.85 -0.09 -0.04
N SER A 6 45.05 -0.39 0.46
CA SER A 6 45.75 -1.64 0.18
C SER A 6 45.03 -2.88 0.74
N MET A 7 44.33 -2.73 1.87
CA MET A 7 43.51 -3.81 2.46
C MET A 7 42.19 -4.04 1.70
N ALA A 8 41.54 -3.01 1.16
CA ALA A 8 40.35 -3.18 0.31
C ALA A 8 40.66 -3.90 -1.01
N THR A 9 41.91 -3.80 -1.48
CA THR A 9 42.42 -4.47 -2.68
C THR A 9 43.12 -5.80 -2.36
N PHE A 10 42.77 -6.46 -1.25
CA PHE A 10 43.43 -7.70 -0.79
C PHE A 10 43.58 -8.79 -1.88
N LYS A 11 42.63 -8.88 -2.83
CA LYS A 11 42.70 -9.80 -3.98
C LYS A 11 43.66 -9.38 -5.10
N ALA A 12 44.15 -8.14 -5.09
CA ALA A 12 45.02 -7.53 -6.09
C ALA A 12 46.41 -7.23 -5.50
N LYS A 13 47.27 -8.26 -5.50
CA LYS A 13 48.75 -8.24 -5.52
C LYS A 13 49.48 -7.26 -4.56
N GLY A 14 50.08 -7.84 -3.50
CA GLY A 14 51.47 -7.58 -3.11
C GLY A 14 51.80 -6.39 -2.19
N LYS A 15 50.92 -5.40 -2.00
CA LYS A 15 51.25 -4.21 -1.18
C LYS A 15 51.02 -4.34 0.33
N VAL A 16 50.42 -5.44 0.79
CA VAL A 16 50.02 -5.62 2.20
C VAL A 16 51.20 -5.99 3.09
N SER A 17 52.14 -6.77 2.57
CA SER A 17 53.35 -7.23 3.29
C SER A 17 54.27 -6.09 3.70
N ASP A 18 54.39 -5.03 2.88
CA ASP A 18 55.19 -3.84 3.23
C ASP A 18 54.60 -3.10 4.43
N TRP A 19 53.28 -3.07 4.54
CA TRP A 19 52.61 -2.46 5.68
C TRP A 19 52.66 -3.34 6.93
N GLU A 20 52.66 -4.67 6.78
CA GLU A 20 52.88 -5.62 7.88
C GLU A 20 54.23 -5.36 8.56
N ILE A 21 55.30 -5.33 7.76
CA ILE A 21 56.66 -5.08 8.24
C ILE A 21 56.73 -3.73 8.93
N LYS A 22 56.17 -2.68 8.32
CA LYS A 22 56.17 -1.32 8.89
C LYS A 22 55.41 -1.23 10.22
N LEU A 23 54.26 -1.91 10.35
CA LEU A 23 53.47 -1.90 11.58
C LEU A 23 54.19 -2.65 12.70
N ILE A 24 54.67 -3.87 12.43
CA ILE A 24 55.35 -4.71 13.43
C ILE A 24 56.61 -4.01 13.93
N ALA A 25 57.48 -3.52 13.03
CA ALA A 25 58.69 -2.81 13.41
C ALA A 25 58.39 -1.56 14.25
N GLY A 26 57.36 -0.80 13.88
CA GLY A 26 56.93 0.38 14.64
C GLY A 26 56.36 0.07 16.03
N MET A 27 55.70 -1.08 16.20
CA MET A 27 55.20 -1.54 17.50
C MET A 27 56.33 -2.07 18.39
N VAL A 28 57.24 -2.87 17.84
CA VAL A 28 58.41 -3.37 18.58
C VAL A 28 59.29 -2.22 19.06
N ALA A 29 59.52 -1.21 18.22
CA ALA A 29 60.26 0.00 18.59
C ALA A 29 59.60 0.81 19.73
N LYS A 30 58.29 0.63 19.95
CA LYS A 30 57.54 1.24 21.06
C LYS A 30 57.44 0.34 22.30
N GLY A 31 58.15 -0.80 22.32
CA GLY A 31 58.21 -1.72 23.45
C GLY A 31 57.12 -2.80 23.46
N TYR A 32 56.36 -2.97 22.38
CA TYR A 32 55.38 -4.06 22.27
C TYR A 32 56.05 -5.38 21.85
N ASP A 33 55.55 -6.49 22.38
CA ASP A 33 55.97 -7.83 21.96
C ASP A 33 55.65 -8.09 20.47
N GLU A 34 56.57 -8.74 19.76
CA GLU A 34 56.43 -8.99 18.32
C GLU A 34 55.25 -9.93 18.03
N ALA A 35 55.06 -10.96 18.85
CA ALA A 35 53.95 -11.89 18.66
C ALA A 35 52.60 -11.19 18.90
N PHE A 36 52.54 -10.22 19.81
CA PHE A 36 51.38 -9.34 19.95
C PHE A 36 51.14 -8.47 18.71
N ALA A 37 52.17 -7.81 18.17
CA ALA A 37 52.05 -6.98 16.97
C ALA A 37 51.56 -7.78 15.74
N ARG A 38 52.04 -9.02 15.56
CA ARG A 38 51.57 -9.94 14.51
C ARG A 38 50.09 -10.31 14.66
N ARG A 39 49.59 -10.49 15.89
CA ARG A 39 48.17 -10.76 16.14
C ARG A 39 47.29 -9.56 15.77
N VAL A 40 47.74 -8.34 16.11
CA VAL A 40 47.03 -7.10 15.75
C VAL A 40 46.93 -6.94 14.23
N PHE A 41 48.00 -7.22 13.50
CA PHE A 41 47.95 -7.15 12.03
C PHE A 41 46.94 -8.15 11.44
N ARG A 42 46.92 -9.41 11.91
CA ARG A 42 45.91 -10.40 11.48
C ARG A 42 44.48 -9.98 11.76
N GLN A 43 44.22 -9.32 12.89
CA GLN A 43 42.89 -8.77 13.18
C GLN A 43 42.51 -7.69 12.17
N LEU A 44 43.43 -6.75 11.88
CA LEU A 44 43.22 -5.73 10.87
C LEU A 44 42.92 -6.36 9.50
N GLU A 45 43.65 -7.40 9.08
CA GLU A 45 43.38 -8.13 7.84
C GLU A 45 41.93 -8.62 7.75
N GLY A 46 41.39 -9.20 8.83
CA GLY A 46 40.00 -9.63 8.91
C GLY A 46 38.98 -8.51 8.78
N PHE A 47 39.31 -7.29 9.22
CA PHE A 47 38.48 -6.10 9.05
C PHE A 47 38.53 -5.51 7.64
N GLY A 48 39.55 -5.82 6.83
CA GLY A 48 39.71 -5.26 5.49
C GLY A 48 38.55 -5.56 4.54
N SER A 49 37.84 -6.67 4.74
CA SER A 49 36.68 -7.08 3.92
C SER A 49 35.33 -6.57 4.43
N TYR A 50 35.23 -6.14 5.68
CA TYR A 50 33.98 -5.72 6.33
C TYR A 50 34.00 -4.29 6.89
N GLY A 51 35.13 -3.58 6.78
CA GLY A 51 35.30 -2.22 7.27
C GLY A 51 34.42 -1.23 6.51
N PHE A 52 33.62 -0.46 7.27
CA PHE A 52 32.70 0.53 6.72
C PHE A 52 33.18 1.96 7.05
N PRO A 53 33.04 2.95 6.15
CA PRO A 53 33.42 4.33 6.45
C PRO A 53 32.53 4.94 7.54
N GLU A 54 33.11 5.25 8.70
CA GLU A 54 32.38 5.79 9.85
C GLU A 54 31.69 7.12 9.54
N SER A 55 32.34 8.03 8.80
CA SER A 55 31.74 9.32 8.43
C SER A 55 30.47 9.16 7.58
N HIS A 56 30.44 8.14 6.71
CA HIS A 56 29.25 7.79 5.93
C HIS A 56 28.18 7.11 6.80
N ALA A 57 28.58 6.21 7.71
CA ALA A 57 27.63 5.61 8.64
C ALA A 57 26.96 6.67 9.54
N ALA A 58 27.75 7.61 10.07
CA ALA A 58 27.27 8.66 10.96
C ALA A 58 26.28 9.61 10.26
N SER A 59 26.54 10.01 9.01
CA SER A 59 25.62 10.88 8.27
C SER A 59 24.27 10.20 8.00
N PHE A 60 24.26 8.91 7.65
CA PHE A 60 23.01 8.15 7.49
C PHE A 60 22.31 7.87 8.83
N ALA A 61 23.07 7.56 9.88
CA ALA A 61 22.52 7.35 11.21
C ALA A 61 21.76 8.57 11.73
N LEU A 62 22.24 9.79 11.43
CA LEU A 62 21.53 11.02 11.76
C LEU A 62 20.15 11.09 11.09
N LEU A 63 20.04 10.73 9.81
CA LEU A 63 18.75 10.71 9.09
C LEU A 63 17.79 9.68 9.68
N VAL A 64 18.28 8.49 10.02
CA VAL A 64 17.49 7.44 10.67
C VAL A 64 17.01 7.90 12.04
N TYR A 65 17.88 8.55 12.82
CA TYR A 65 17.54 9.07 14.14
C TYR A 65 16.46 10.16 14.06
N VAL A 66 16.61 11.15 13.17
CA VAL A 66 15.61 12.21 12.99
C VAL A 66 14.28 11.62 12.52
N SER A 67 14.29 10.67 11.59
CA SER A 67 13.06 10.01 11.11
C SER A 67 12.37 9.22 12.22
N SER A 68 13.15 8.49 13.03
CA SER A 68 12.63 7.72 14.18
C SER A 68 12.08 8.62 15.28
N TYR A 69 12.72 9.76 15.52
CA TYR A 69 12.23 10.79 16.44
C TYR A 69 10.90 11.36 15.96
N LEU A 70 10.79 11.75 14.69
CA LEU A 70 9.54 12.24 14.11
C LEU A 70 8.43 11.18 14.20
N LYS A 71 8.72 9.93 13.84
CA LYS A 71 7.75 8.83 13.96
C LYS A 71 7.27 8.62 15.41
N CYS A 72 8.18 8.70 16.39
CA CYS A 72 7.88 8.47 17.80
C CYS A 72 7.01 9.59 18.40
N TYR A 73 7.33 10.85 18.11
CA TYR A 73 6.70 12.00 18.76
C TYR A 73 5.58 12.66 17.93
N TYR A 74 5.70 12.60 16.59
CA TYR A 74 4.80 13.24 15.63
C TYR A 74 4.40 12.26 14.49
N PRO A 75 3.80 11.10 14.82
CA PRO A 75 3.41 10.09 13.84
C PRO A 75 2.44 10.62 12.78
N ASP A 76 1.58 11.58 13.14
CA ASP A 76 0.66 12.29 12.26
C ASP A 76 1.39 13.09 11.16
N VAL A 77 2.33 13.94 11.57
CA VAL A 77 3.14 14.74 10.64
C VAL A 77 4.05 13.84 9.80
N PHE A 78 4.66 12.83 10.43
CA PHE A 78 5.54 11.89 9.75
C PHE A 78 4.80 11.09 8.67
N ALA A 79 3.63 10.53 8.99
CA ALA A 79 2.81 9.80 8.03
C ALA A 79 2.32 10.70 6.90
N THR A 80 1.85 11.91 7.21
CA THR A 80 1.40 12.89 6.21
C THR A 80 2.53 13.24 5.23
N ALA A 81 3.72 13.53 5.75
CA ALA A 81 4.89 13.84 4.93
C ALA A 81 5.31 12.65 4.05
N LEU A 82 5.29 11.42 4.58
CA LEU A 82 5.58 10.22 3.80
C LEU A 82 4.57 9.99 2.68
N LEU A 83 3.27 10.10 2.97
CA LEU A 83 2.21 9.96 1.96
C LEU A 83 2.36 11.01 0.84
N ASN A 84 2.76 12.23 1.19
CA ASN A 84 3.01 13.30 0.22
C ASN A 84 4.34 13.16 -0.54
N SER A 85 5.24 12.28 -0.09
CA SER A 85 6.53 12.03 -0.74
C SER A 85 6.53 10.79 -1.64
N LEU A 86 5.41 10.08 -1.75
CA LEU A 86 5.25 8.93 -2.63
C LEU A 86 5.30 9.32 -4.12
N PRO A 87 5.83 8.43 -4.99
CA PRO A 87 6.27 7.05 -4.72
C PRO A 87 7.70 6.92 -4.17
N MET A 88 7.89 6.14 -3.09
CA MET A 88 9.20 5.90 -2.45
C MET A 88 9.71 4.44 -2.56
N GLY A 89 8.96 3.58 -3.28
CA GLY A 89 9.38 2.22 -3.66
C GLY A 89 9.29 1.12 -2.59
N PHE A 90 9.24 1.45 -1.29
CA PHE A 90 9.31 0.45 -0.22
C PHE A 90 7.99 0.23 0.55
N TYR A 91 7.28 1.30 0.90
CA TYR A 91 6.00 1.23 1.64
C TYR A 91 4.86 1.74 0.74
N GLN A 92 3.73 1.02 0.72
CA GLN A 92 2.52 1.48 0.05
C GLN A 92 1.73 2.43 0.98
N PRO A 93 0.83 3.27 0.44
CA PRO A 93 -0.03 4.13 1.25
C PRO A 93 -0.76 3.38 2.38
N ALA A 94 -1.25 2.17 2.09
CA ALA A 94 -1.94 1.32 3.06
C ALA A 94 -1.13 1.10 4.34
N GLN A 95 0.15 0.72 4.24
CA GLN A 95 0.95 0.43 5.44
C GLN A 95 1.28 1.70 6.22
N ILE A 96 1.46 2.84 5.54
CA ILE A 96 1.71 4.13 6.21
C ILE A 96 0.47 4.55 7.01
N ILE A 97 -0.73 4.37 6.43
CA ILE A 97 -2.00 4.68 7.08
C ILE A 97 -2.26 3.74 8.27
N ILE A 98 -2.02 2.44 8.09
CA ILE A 98 -2.17 1.45 9.17
C ILE A 98 -1.20 1.76 10.32
N ASP A 99 0.07 2.07 10.01
CA ASP A 99 1.06 2.47 11.01
C ASP A 99 0.61 3.74 11.76
N ALA A 100 0.13 4.77 11.06
CA ALA A 100 -0.41 5.97 11.69
C ALA A 100 -1.58 5.67 12.64
N ARG A 101 -2.54 4.83 12.21
CA ARG A 101 -3.67 4.39 13.04
C ARG A 101 -3.22 3.59 14.26
N ASN A 102 -2.21 2.74 14.12
CA ASN A 102 -1.63 1.99 15.23
C ASN A 102 -0.93 2.90 16.26
N HIS A 103 -0.47 4.08 15.84
CA HIS A 103 0.03 5.13 16.74
C HIS A 103 -1.11 6.00 17.33
N GLY A 104 -2.37 5.72 17.01
CA GLY A 104 -3.53 6.46 17.51
C GLY A 104 -3.87 7.71 16.70
N VAL A 105 -3.37 7.84 15.47
CA VAL A 105 -3.72 8.95 14.58
C VAL A 105 -5.03 8.65 13.87
N GLU A 106 -5.98 9.58 13.93
CA GLU A 106 -7.20 9.53 13.13
C GLU A 106 -6.88 9.85 11.66
N VAL A 107 -7.36 9.03 10.73
CA VAL A 107 -7.23 9.25 9.29
C VAL A 107 -8.63 9.36 8.70
N ARG A 108 -8.85 10.36 7.85
CA ARG A 108 -10.13 10.68 7.24
C ARG A 108 -10.05 10.56 5.72
N GLU A 109 -11.13 10.07 5.12
CA GLU A 109 -11.23 9.82 3.67
C GLU A 109 -11.11 11.10 2.85
N ALA A 110 -10.79 10.94 1.56
CA ALA A 110 -10.80 12.06 0.64
C ALA A 110 -12.25 12.53 0.40
N ASP A 111 -12.50 13.84 0.39
CA ASP A 111 -13.85 14.38 0.24
C ASP A 111 -13.84 15.72 -0.51
N ILE A 112 -14.79 15.91 -1.45
CA ILE A 112 -14.92 17.10 -2.29
C ILE A 112 -14.94 18.42 -1.49
N ASN A 113 -15.51 18.41 -0.29
CA ASN A 113 -15.70 19.61 0.52
C ASN A 113 -14.55 19.89 1.49
N TYR A 114 -13.65 18.93 1.71
CA TYR A 114 -12.61 19.05 2.74
C TYR A 114 -11.19 18.84 2.20
N SER A 115 -11.00 17.89 1.28
CA SER A 115 -9.67 17.50 0.82
C SER A 115 -9.01 18.53 -0.09
N HIS A 116 -7.69 18.50 -0.10
CA HIS A 116 -6.85 19.20 -1.06
C HIS A 116 -6.14 18.17 -1.96
N TRP A 117 -5.28 18.63 -2.87
CA TRP A 117 -4.43 17.71 -3.64
C TRP A 117 -3.56 16.86 -2.71
N ASP A 118 -2.82 17.50 -1.82
CA ASP A 118 -1.99 16.85 -0.81
C ASP A 118 -2.78 16.37 0.41
N ASN A 119 -2.23 15.37 1.10
CA ASN A 119 -2.71 14.97 2.41
C ASN A 119 -2.35 16.07 3.42
N LEU A 120 -3.28 16.46 4.29
CA LEU A 120 -3.09 17.57 5.22
C LEU A 120 -3.48 17.18 6.65
N PRO A 121 -2.78 17.70 7.67
CA PRO A 121 -3.29 17.67 9.03
C PRO A 121 -4.48 18.64 9.16
N GLU A 122 -5.59 18.16 9.74
CA GLU A 122 -6.76 18.96 10.10
C GLU A 122 -6.71 19.35 11.58
N GLU A 123 -7.84 19.45 12.27
CA GLU A 123 -7.87 19.72 13.70
C GLU A 123 -7.31 18.57 14.54
N LYS A 124 -6.94 18.90 15.80
CA LYS A 124 -6.50 17.89 16.76
C LYS A 124 -7.65 16.95 17.11
N SER A 125 -7.41 15.66 16.95
CA SER A 125 -8.25 14.58 17.46
C SER A 125 -7.45 13.77 18.48
N GLY A 126 -7.78 13.95 19.75
CA GLY A 126 -7.02 13.39 20.86
C GLY A 126 -5.60 13.99 20.96
N LYS A 127 -4.57 13.15 20.86
CA LYS A 127 -3.17 13.56 21.03
C LYS A 127 -2.56 14.17 19.76
N TYR A 128 -3.08 13.80 18.59
CA TYR A 128 -2.49 14.08 17.28
C TYR A 128 -3.46 14.87 16.39
N PHE A 129 -2.97 15.44 15.31
CA PHE A 129 -3.82 16.01 14.27
C PHE A 129 -4.43 14.89 13.43
N ALA A 130 -5.71 15.01 13.10
CA ALA A 130 -6.33 14.09 12.15
C ALA A 130 -5.72 14.29 10.76
N ILE A 131 -5.43 13.22 10.04
CA ILE A 131 -4.92 13.28 8.66
C ILE A 131 -6.10 13.23 7.71
N ARG A 132 -6.31 14.30 6.93
CA ARG A 132 -7.20 14.27 5.77
C ARG A 132 -6.43 13.75 4.57
N LEU A 133 -6.95 12.69 3.95
CA LEU A 133 -6.39 12.19 2.71
C LEU A 133 -6.64 13.16 1.56
N GLY A 134 -5.59 13.40 0.79
CA GLY A 134 -5.62 14.25 -0.40
C GLY A 134 -6.05 13.49 -1.64
N PHE A 135 -6.53 14.22 -2.64
CA PHE A 135 -6.96 13.67 -3.93
C PHE A 135 -5.85 12.96 -4.69
N ARG A 136 -4.57 13.27 -4.41
CA ARG A 136 -3.43 12.57 -5.00
C ARG A 136 -3.37 11.06 -4.70
N GLN A 137 -4.14 10.57 -3.73
CA GLN A 137 -4.25 9.13 -3.44
C GLN A 137 -5.19 8.41 -4.42
N ILE A 138 -6.04 9.15 -5.15
CA ILE A 138 -7.00 8.59 -6.10
C ILE A 138 -6.28 8.30 -7.42
N LYS A 139 -6.28 7.04 -7.83
CA LYS A 139 -5.57 6.62 -9.05
C LYS A 139 -6.23 7.23 -10.28
N GLY A 140 -5.42 7.93 -11.08
CA GLY A 140 -5.83 8.45 -12.37
C GLY A 140 -6.65 9.74 -12.30
N LEU A 141 -6.87 10.33 -11.12
CA LEU A 141 -7.53 11.63 -11.01
C LEU A 141 -6.59 12.74 -11.51
N PRO A 142 -7.01 13.57 -12.49
CA PRO A 142 -6.19 14.67 -13.00
C PRO A 142 -5.97 15.76 -11.96
N ALA A 143 -4.73 16.25 -11.83
CA ALA A 143 -4.41 17.32 -10.88
C ALA A 143 -5.11 18.64 -11.25
N ASP A 144 -5.18 18.96 -12.55
CA ASP A 144 -5.81 20.19 -13.05
C ASP A 144 -7.30 20.28 -12.67
N ASP A 145 -8.05 19.17 -12.77
CA ASP A 145 -9.45 19.09 -12.33
C ASP A 145 -9.61 19.33 -10.82
N VAL A 146 -8.65 18.83 -10.02
CA VAL A 146 -8.64 19.06 -8.57
C VAL A 146 -8.31 20.51 -8.24
N GLU A 147 -7.43 21.16 -8.99
CA GLU A 147 -7.15 22.59 -8.82
C GLU A 147 -8.39 23.43 -9.11
N LEU A 148 -9.14 23.10 -10.17
CA LEU A 148 -10.43 23.73 -10.48
C LEU A 148 -11.44 23.51 -9.34
N LEU A 149 -11.57 22.27 -8.84
CA LEU A 149 -12.42 21.95 -7.69
C LEU A 149 -12.10 22.84 -6.50
N ILE A 150 -10.82 22.92 -6.12
CA ILE A 150 -10.37 23.70 -4.97
C ILE A 150 -10.61 25.19 -5.20
N ALA A 151 -10.37 25.71 -6.40
CA ALA A 151 -10.61 27.12 -6.75
C ALA A 151 -12.11 27.48 -6.73
N ALA A 152 -12.97 26.55 -7.15
CA ALA A 152 -14.42 26.74 -7.17
C ALA A 152 -15.07 26.62 -5.77
N ARG A 153 -14.41 25.96 -4.81
CA ARG A 153 -14.91 25.67 -3.46
C ARG A 153 -14.95 26.90 -2.52
N ARG A 154 -15.64 27.97 -2.93
CA ARG A 154 -15.90 29.16 -2.08
C ARG A 154 -16.86 28.87 -0.93
N LYS A 155 -17.78 27.92 -1.16
CA LYS A 155 -18.72 27.34 -0.20
C LYS A 155 -18.66 25.82 -0.36
N LYS A 156 -19.23 25.08 0.60
CA LYS A 156 -19.42 23.64 0.43
C LYS A 156 -20.36 23.39 -0.75
N PHE A 157 -19.98 22.47 -1.62
CA PHE A 157 -20.83 21.92 -2.66
C PHE A 157 -21.97 21.13 -2.01
N THR A 158 -23.14 21.19 -2.63
CA THR A 158 -24.34 20.47 -2.18
C THR A 158 -24.87 19.45 -3.18
N SER A 159 -24.39 19.51 -4.43
CA SER A 159 -24.75 18.60 -5.52
C SER A 159 -23.56 18.31 -6.42
N VAL A 160 -23.63 17.24 -7.22
CA VAL A 160 -22.59 16.91 -8.20
C VAL A 160 -22.62 17.90 -9.38
N ASN A 161 -23.79 18.44 -9.74
CA ASN A 161 -23.94 19.47 -10.78
C ASN A 161 -23.05 20.70 -10.55
N GLU A 162 -22.92 21.18 -9.30
CA GLU A 162 -22.07 22.33 -8.99
C GLU A 162 -20.59 22.11 -9.35
N LEU A 163 -20.12 20.86 -9.37
CA LEU A 163 -18.76 20.52 -9.77
C LEU A 163 -18.61 20.47 -11.30
N LEU A 164 -19.64 20.01 -12.01
CA LEU A 164 -19.66 20.08 -13.47
C LEU A 164 -19.67 21.55 -13.94
N ASP A 165 -20.51 22.38 -13.32
CA ASP A 165 -20.59 23.82 -13.59
C ASP A 165 -19.27 24.56 -13.26
N ALA A 166 -18.51 24.04 -12.29
CA ALA A 166 -17.17 24.52 -11.97
C ALA A 166 -16.11 24.13 -13.03
N GLY A 167 -16.46 23.30 -14.01
CA GLY A 167 -15.63 22.92 -15.14
C GLY A 167 -14.86 21.62 -14.95
N LEU A 168 -15.21 20.79 -13.97
CA LEU A 168 -14.59 19.47 -13.81
C LEU A 168 -14.99 18.55 -14.95
N SER A 169 -14.03 17.76 -15.44
CA SER A 169 -14.30 16.74 -16.43
C SER A 169 -15.19 15.62 -15.89
N MET A 170 -16.02 15.01 -16.75
CA MET A 170 -16.81 13.83 -16.37
C MET A 170 -15.92 12.69 -15.86
N PHE A 171 -14.75 12.53 -16.46
CA PHE A 171 -13.77 11.54 -16.02
C PHE A 171 -13.31 11.79 -14.58
N ALA A 172 -13.06 13.04 -14.18
CA ALA A 172 -12.70 13.35 -12.80
C ALA A 172 -13.86 13.08 -11.83
N LEU A 173 -15.10 13.41 -12.22
CA LEU A 173 -16.30 13.13 -11.42
C LEU A 173 -16.50 11.62 -11.19
N GLU A 174 -16.33 10.80 -12.23
CA GLU A 174 -16.35 9.33 -12.12
C GLU A 174 -15.27 8.84 -11.16
N LYS A 175 -14.04 9.38 -11.24
CA LYS A 175 -12.94 9.01 -10.35
C LYS A 175 -13.18 9.41 -8.90
N LEU A 176 -13.80 10.56 -8.65
CA LEU A 176 -14.21 11.00 -7.32
C LEU A 176 -15.32 10.10 -6.75
N ALA A 177 -16.24 9.65 -7.59
CA ALA A 177 -17.31 8.73 -7.19
C ALA A 177 -16.77 7.32 -6.90
N ASP A 178 -15.90 6.80 -7.77
CA ASP A 178 -15.14 5.56 -7.54
C ASP A 178 -14.36 5.62 -6.20
N ALA A 179 -13.83 6.79 -5.85
CA ALA A 179 -13.09 7.00 -4.61
C ALA A 179 -13.96 7.30 -3.37
N ASP A 180 -15.29 7.28 -3.49
CA ASP A 180 -16.23 7.55 -2.41
C ASP A 180 -16.11 8.97 -1.82
N ALA A 181 -15.73 9.95 -2.64
CA ALA A 181 -15.40 11.31 -2.19
C ALA A 181 -16.61 12.25 -1.99
N PHE A 182 -17.84 11.74 -2.12
CA PHE A 182 -19.09 12.51 -2.07
C PHE A 182 -19.85 12.38 -0.74
N ARG A 183 -19.22 11.80 0.29
CA ARG A 183 -19.86 11.57 1.60
C ARG A 183 -20.38 12.84 2.25
N SER A 184 -19.71 13.98 2.08
CA SER A 184 -20.16 15.26 2.64
C SER A 184 -21.47 15.80 2.08
N ILE A 185 -21.91 15.33 0.90
CA ILE A 185 -23.22 15.67 0.32
C ILE A 185 -24.24 14.54 0.50
N GLY A 186 -23.90 13.52 1.29
CA GLY A 186 -24.81 12.42 1.63
C GLY A 186 -24.93 11.34 0.56
N LEU A 187 -24.10 11.37 -0.49
CA LEU A 187 -24.12 10.36 -1.53
C LEU A 187 -23.18 9.21 -1.21
N ASP A 188 -23.72 8.00 -1.30
CA ASP A 188 -22.93 6.78 -1.34
C ASP A 188 -22.30 6.55 -2.72
N ARG A 189 -21.19 5.80 -2.80
CA ARG A 189 -20.47 5.51 -4.05
C ARG A 189 -21.39 5.18 -5.23
N ARG A 190 -22.35 4.26 -5.03
CA ARG A 190 -23.26 3.84 -6.11
C ARG A 190 -24.24 4.95 -6.50
N GLN A 191 -24.71 5.75 -5.54
CA GLN A 191 -25.57 6.91 -5.78
C GLN A 191 -24.81 8.01 -6.51
N ALA A 192 -23.57 8.30 -6.09
CA ALA A 192 -22.71 9.26 -6.75
C ALA A 192 -22.40 8.84 -8.20
N LEU A 193 -22.07 7.57 -8.44
CA LEU A 193 -21.84 7.07 -9.81
C LEU A 193 -23.09 7.20 -10.69
N TRP A 194 -24.27 6.93 -10.13
CA TRP A 194 -25.54 7.11 -10.84
C TRP A 194 -25.77 8.59 -11.18
N GLU A 195 -25.63 9.48 -10.20
CA GLU A 195 -25.81 10.93 -10.40
C GLU A 195 -24.81 11.46 -11.44
N VAL A 196 -23.53 11.10 -11.32
CA VAL A 196 -22.49 11.42 -12.30
C VAL A 196 -22.88 10.92 -13.70
N SER A 197 -23.34 9.68 -13.84
CA SER A 197 -23.74 9.16 -15.15
C SER A 197 -24.90 9.95 -15.79
N SER A 198 -25.86 10.41 -14.97
CA SER A 198 -26.99 11.22 -15.45
C SER A 198 -26.60 12.62 -15.93
N LEU A 199 -25.44 13.15 -15.50
CA LEU A 199 -24.94 14.45 -15.95
C LEU A 199 -24.55 14.47 -17.43
N SER A 200 -24.26 13.30 -17.99
CA SER A 200 -23.98 13.16 -19.43
C SER A 200 -25.21 13.37 -20.31
N ASP A 201 -26.41 13.29 -19.73
CA ASP A 201 -27.68 13.56 -20.39
C ASP A 201 -28.08 15.04 -20.36
N ASN A 202 -27.15 15.95 -20.02
CA ASN A 202 -27.40 17.39 -20.10
C ASN A 202 -27.57 17.81 -21.57
N PRO A 203 -28.73 18.38 -21.93
CA PRO A 203 -28.99 18.71 -23.33
C PRO A 203 -28.05 19.81 -23.84
N ILE A 204 -27.33 19.53 -24.93
CA ILE A 204 -26.41 20.48 -25.58
C ILE A 204 -27.00 21.08 -26.87
N GLY A 205 -26.54 22.26 -27.25
CA GLY A 205 -26.87 22.90 -28.53
C GLY A 205 -28.34 23.31 -28.61
N MET A 206 -29.11 22.77 -29.56
CA MET A 206 -30.50 23.19 -29.79
C MET A 206 -31.45 22.87 -28.61
N PHE A 207 -31.03 21.99 -27.70
CA PHE A 207 -31.80 21.59 -26.53
C PHE A 207 -31.29 22.23 -25.22
N GLU A 208 -30.27 23.09 -25.29
CA GLU A 208 -29.70 23.79 -24.14
C GLU A 208 -30.80 24.57 -23.38
N GLY A 209 -30.93 24.31 -22.08
CA GLY A 209 -31.99 24.87 -21.22
C GLY A 209 -33.27 24.04 -21.14
N GLN A 210 -33.39 22.90 -21.82
CA GLN A 210 -34.47 21.95 -21.58
C GLN A 210 -34.16 21.05 -20.37
N PRO A 211 -35.17 20.61 -19.61
CA PRO A 211 -34.96 19.63 -18.54
C PRO A 211 -34.45 18.31 -19.15
N SER A 212 -33.39 17.75 -18.57
CA SER A 212 -32.84 16.45 -18.99
C SER A 212 -33.89 15.36 -18.85
N GLU A 213 -33.91 14.36 -19.73
CA GLU A 213 -34.88 13.24 -19.63
C GLU A 213 -34.78 12.49 -18.29
N SER A 214 -33.61 12.52 -17.65
CA SER A 214 -33.36 11.99 -16.31
C SER A 214 -34.17 12.70 -15.21
N THR A 215 -34.70 13.91 -15.43
CA THR A 215 -35.64 14.57 -14.49
C THR A 215 -37.00 13.88 -14.41
N ASN A 216 -37.36 13.07 -15.42
CA ASN A 216 -38.61 12.30 -15.45
C ASN A 216 -38.41 10.82 -15.05
N GLU A 217 -37.19 10.42 -14.68
CA GLU A 217 -36.95 9.07 -14.19
C GLU A 217 -37.48 8.88 -12.77
N VAL A 218 -38.21 7.79 -12.57
CA VAL A 218 -38.67 7.38 -11.24
C VAL A 218 -37.44 7.13 -10.38
N GLN A 219 -37.42 7.70 -9.17
CA GLN A 219 -36.34 7.52 -8.21
C GLN A 219 -36.18 6.02 -7.88
N LEU A 220 -35.22 5.36 -8.52
CA LEU A 220 -34.91 3.96 -8.29
C LEU A 220 -34.14 3.85 -6.96
N GLU A 221 -34.63 3.02 -6.04
CA GLU A 221 -33.84 2.62 -4.87
C GLU A 221 -32.72 1.67 -5.33
N LEU A 222 -31.54 2.24 -5.52
CA LEU A 222 -30.34 1.46 -5.81
C LEU A 222 -30.02 0.59 -4.58
N PRO A 223 -29.77 -0.72 -4.76
CA PRO A 223 -29.30 -1.56 -3.68
C PRO A 223 -28.05 -0.93 -3.05
N LEU A 224 -27.91 -0.98 -1.73
CA LEU A 224 -26.70 -0.52 -1.07
C LEU A 224 -25.53 -1.46 -1.40
N LEU A 225 -24.32 -0.91 -1.42
CA LEU A 225 -23.11 -1.72 -1.44
C LEU A 225 -22.93 -2.37 -0.07
N THR A 226 -22.50 -3.62 -0.06
CA THR A 226 -22.04 -4.29 1.16
C THR A 226 -20.68 -3.73 1.58
N ASP A 227 -20.33 -3.86 2.88
CA ASP A 227 -19.02 -3.41 3.38
C ASP A 227 -17.83 -4.04 2.63
N ALA A 228 -17.97 -5.31 2.22
CA ALA A 228 -16.95 -6.01 1.45
C ALA A 228 -16.78 -5.41 0.04
N GLU A 229 -17.88 -5.07 -0.63
CA GLU A 229 -17.83 -4.41 -1.93
C GLU A 229 -17.20 -3.02 -1.82
N HIS A 230 -17.56 -2.24 -0.78
CA HIS A 230 -16.92 -0.95 -0.52
C HIS A 230 -15.41 -1.06 -0.42
N VAL A 231 -14.91 -1.99 0.39
CA VAL A 231 -13.48 -2.17 0.61
C VAL A 231 -12.75 -2.61 -0.67
N ILE A 232 -13.36 -3.49 -1.46
CA ILE A 232 -12.77 -3.93 -2.74
C ILE A 232 -12.65 -2.76 -3.72
N GLU A 233 -13.70 -1.95 -3.82
CA GLU A 233 -13.71 -0.77 -4.68
C GLU A 233 -12.72 0.31 -4.18
N ASP A 234 -12.57 0.48 -2.86
CA ASP A 234 -11.55 1.38 -2.29
C ASP A 234 -10.13 0.94 -2.71
N TYR A 235 -9.81 -0.36 -2.65
CA TYR A 235 -8.52 -0.87 -3.09
C TYR A 235 -8.29 -0.71 -4.61
N SER A 236 -9.36 -0.76 -5.40
CA SER A 236 -9.30 -0.46 -6.83
C SER A 236 -8.98 1.01 -7.06
N SER A 237 -9.68 1.94 -6.40
CA SER A 237 -9.57 3.39 -6.60
C SER A 237 -8.35 4.04 -5.93
N THR A 238 -8.07 3.73 -4.66
CA THR A 238 -6.98 4.36 -3.88
C THR A 238 -5.86 3.38 -3.51
N GLY A 239 -6.13 2.07 -3.53
CA GLY A 239 -5.15 1.05 -3.13
C GLY A 239 -5.12 0.71 -1.64
N PHE A 240 -6.05 1.27 -0.86
CA PHE A 240 -6.27 0.96 0.55
C PHE A 240 -7.74 1.21 0.91
N SER A 241 -8.16 0.85 2.13
CA SER A 241 -9.47 1.24 2.68
C SER A 241 -9.32 1.62 4.15
N LEU A 242 -10.05 2.64 4.60
CA LEU A 242 -10.15 2.98 6.02
C LEU A 242 -11.19 2.12 6.76
N LYS A 243 -12.10 1.47 6.02
CA LYS A 243 -13.23 0.72 6.56
C LYS A 243 -12.80 -0.64 7.11
N ALA A 244 -12.12 -1.45 6.30
CA ALA A 244 -11.56 -2.73 6.72
C ALA A 244 -10.45 -3.20 5.77
N HIS A 245 -9.71 -4.23 6.18
CA HIS A 245 -8.74 -4.91 5.32
C HIS A 245 -9.43 -6.04 4.52
N PRO A 246 -9.16 -6.23 3.20
CA PRO A 246 -9.90 -7.19 2.37
C PRO A 246 -9.83 -8.64 2.86
N VAL A 247 -8.75 -9.00 3.57
CA VAL A 247 -8.56 -10.36 4.11
C VAL A 247 -9.52 -10.66 5.26
N SER A 248 -10.01 -9.65 5.99
CA SER A 248 -10.92 -9.87 7.13
C SER A 248 -12.24 -10.54 6.68
N PHE A 249 -12.74 -10.21 5.50
CA PHE A 249 -13.98 -10.77 4.95
C PHE A 249 -13.85 -12.23 4.50
N VAL A 250 -12.62 -12.67 4.17
CA VAL A 250 -12.34 -14.06 3.80
C VAL A 250 -11.73 -14.86 4.95
N ARG A 251 -11.62 -14.26 6.14
CA ARG A 251 -11.03 -14.89 7.33
C ARG A 251 -11.73 -16.20 7.71
N PRO A 252 -13.07 -16.31 7.72
CA PRO A 252 -13.74 -17.58 8.05
C PRO A 252 -13.34 -18.74 7.11
N GLN A 253 -13.16 -18.45 5.82
CA GLN A 253 -12.70 -19.43 4.84
C GLN A 253 -11.23 -19.80 5.08
N LEU A 254 -10.38 -18.83 5.41
CA LEU A 254 -8.97 -19.07 5.75
C LEU A 254 -8.82 -19.91 7.02
N ASP A 255 -9.64 -19.67 8.03
CA ASP A 255 -9.66 -20.44 9.27
C ASP A 255 -10.06 -21.90 9.00
N SER A 256 -11.02 -22.14 8.09
CA SER A 256 -11.39 -23.49 7.65
C SER A 256 -10.24 -24.22 6.94
N MET A 257 -9.34 -23.46 6.30
CA MET A 257 -8.11 -23.96 5.67
C MET A 257 -6.93 -24.05 6.66
N ARG A 258 -7.15 -23.76 7.95
CA ARG A 258 -6.13 -23.70 9.02
C ARG A 258 -5.02 -22.69 8.75
N ALA A 259 -5.33 -21.62 8.00
CA ALA A 259 -4.41 -20.52 7.79
C ALA A 259 -4.52 -19.53 8.95
N ILE A 260 -3.47 -19.44 9.77
CA ILE A 260 -3.45 -18.53 10.93
C ILE A 260 -3.25 -17.08 10.47
N THR A 261 -3.53 -16.14 11.37
CA THR A 261 -3.22 -14.72 11.17
C THR A 261 -1.72 -14.47 11.23
N THR A 262 -1.25 -13.41 10.55
CA THR A 262 0.17 -13.04 10.55
C THR A 262 0.67 -12.68 11.95
N ALA A 263 -0.15 -12.04 12.79
CA ALA A 263 0.21 -11.70 14.16
C ALA A 263 0.54 -12.93 15.03
N ASN A 264 -0.08 -14.08 14.74
CA ASN A 264 0.17 -15.30 15.50
C ASN A 264 1.54 -15.91 15.27
N LEU A 265 2.28 -15.48 14.24
CA LEU A 265 3.66 -15.91 13.99
C LEU A 265 4.60 -15.60 15.17
N ALA A 266 4.34 -14.51 15.90
CA ALA A 266 5.13 -14.11 17.07
C ALA A 266 5.05 -15.12 18.24
N ASN A 267 4.00 -15.95 18.27
CA ASN A 267 3.77 -16.96 19.31
C ASN A 267 4.31 -18.35 18.94
N MET A 268 4.88 -18.51 17.74
CA MET A 268 5.38 -19.79 17.24
C MET A 268 6.86 -20.00 17.59
N LYS A 269 7.32 -21.25 17.51
CA LYS A 269 8.73 -21.61 17.71
C LYS A 269 9.46 -21.71 16.39
N ASN A 270 10.77 -21.50 16.43
CA ASN A 270 11.63 -21.70 15.28
C ASN A 270 11.53 -23.15 14.77
N GLY A 271 11.26 -23.31 13.47
CA GLY A 271 11.09 -24.59 12.80
C GLY A 271 9.64 -25.11 12.74
N ASP A 272 8.69 -24.47 13.43
CA ASP A 272 7.28 -24.89 13.42
C ASP A 272 6.68 -24.81 12.01
N GLY A 273 5.85 -25.79 11.67
CA GLY A 273 5.07 -25.78 10.44
C GLY A 273 3.94 -24.76 10.52
N VAL A 274 3.76 -23.94 9.48
CA VAL A 274 2.77 -22.88 9.46
C VAL A 274 2.06 -22.78 8.11
N THR A 275 0.77 -22.42 8.16
CA THR A 275 0.00 -21.97 7.00
C THR A 275 -0.48 -20.55 7.27
N ILE A 276 -0.18 -19.62 6.37
CA ILE A 276 -0.65 -18.23 6.44
C ILE A 276 -1.14 -17.77 5.08
N ALA A 277 -2.04 -16.79 5.06
CA ALA A 277 -2.52 -16.19 3.83
C ALA A 277 -2.64 -14.67 3.98
N GLY A 278 -2.36 -13.94 2.91
CA GLY A 278 -2.40 -12.48 2.92
C GLY A 278 -2.27 -11.87 1.53
N LEU A 279 -2.61 -10.60 1.43
CA LEU A 279 -2.43 -9.79 0.24
C LEU A 279 -0.94 -9.58 0.00
N ILE A 280 -0.47 -9.84 -1.22
CA ILE A 280 0.91 -9.56 -1.58
C ILE A 280 1.11 -8.05 -1.70
N THR A 281 2.02 -7.51 -0.90
CA THR A 281 2.39 -6.09 -0.93
C THR A 281 3.64 -5.87 -1.77
N VAL A 282 4.63 -6.74 -1.64
CA VAL A 282 5.94 -6.62 -2.30
C VAL A 282 6.43 -7.98 -2.79
N ARG A 283 7.07 -7.98 -3.96
CA ARG A 283 7.85 -9.11 -4.49
C ARG A 283 9.23 -8.60 -4.89
N GLN A 284 10.28 -9.19 -4.35
CA GLN A 284 11.66 -8.82 -4.67
C GLN A 284 12.47 -10.06 -5.02
N ARG A 285 13.24 -9.97 -6.12
CA ARG A 285 14.20 -10.99 -6.54
C ARG A 285 15.57 -10.34 -6.73
N PRO A 286 16.37 -10.17 -5.66
CA PRO A 286 17.69 -9.56 -5.76
C PRO A 286 18.61 -10.39 -6.66
N GLY A 287 19.32 -9.74 -7.60
CA GLY A 287 20.24 -10.42 -8.52
C GLY A 287 21.38 -11.17 -7.82
N THR A 288 21.72 -10.77 -6.59
CA THR A 288 22.80 -11.34 -5.77
C THR A 288 22.37 -12.56 -4.95
N ALA A 289 21.07 -12.84 -4.81
CA ALA A 289 20.55 -13.83 -3.86
C ALA A 289 20.36 -15.23 -4.46
N LYS A 290 21.15 -15.63 -5.46
CA LYS A 290 21.11 -16.97 -6.10
C LYS A 290 19.69 -17.45 -6.47
N GLY A 291 18.82 -16.53 -6.89
CA GLY A 291 17.46 -16.83 -7.32
C GLY A 291 16.40 -16.93 -6.21
N VAL A 292 16.74 -16.58 -4.96
CA VAL A 292 15.76 -16.43 -3.86
C VAL A 292 14.84 -15.24 -4.11
N ILE A 293 13.58 -15.40 -3.74
CA ILE A 293 12.55 -14.39 -3.85
C ILE A 293 12.00 -14.10 -2.46
N PHE A 294 11.91 -12.81 -2.14
CA PHE A 294 11.28 -12.29 -0.93
C PHE A 294 9.90 -11.78 -1.29
N ILE A 295 8.89 -12.25 -0.57
CA ILE A 295 7.51 -11.80 -0.74
C ILE A 295 7.02 -11.31 0.62
N THR A 296 6.45 -10.11 0.68
CA THR A 296 5.75 -9.65 1.87
C THR A 296 4.26 -9.81 1.63
N ILE A 297 3.58 -10.49 2.55
CA ILE A 297 2.12 -10.59 2.57
C ILE A 297 1.57 -9.86 3.79
N GLU A 298 0.35 -9.36 3.67
CA GLU A 298 -0.34 -8.61 4.71
C GLU A 298 -1.75 -9.15 4.92
N ASP A 299 -2.18 -9.23 6.18
CA ASP A 299 -3.55 -9.49 6.58
C ASP A 299 -4.04 -8.40 7.54
N GLU A 300 -5.28 -8.50 8.01
CA GLU A 300 -5.89 -7.53 8.92
C GLU A 300 -5.19 -7.39 10.27
N THR A 301 -4.22 -8.26 10.58
CA THR A 301 -3.49 -8.29 11.85
C THR A 301 -2.05 -7.85 11.74
N GLY A 302 -1.51 -7.71 10.52
CA GLY A 302 -0.12 -7.34 10.29
C GLY A 302 0.45 -7.90 9.00
N PHE A 303 1.77 -8.08 8.97
CA PHE A 303 2.50 -8.55 7.79
C PHE A 303 3.40 -9.74 8.13
N ALA A 304 3.73 -10.52 7.11
CA ALA A 304 4.69 -11.62 7.18
C ALA A 304 5.67 -11.57 6.02
N ASN A 305 6.94 -11.84 6.31
CA ASN A 305 8.01 -11.91 5.32
C ASN A 305 8.26 -13.36 4.91
N LEU A 306 8.08 -13.64 3.63
CA LEU A 306 8.21 -14.97 3.03
C LEU A 306 9.54 -15.08 2.29
N VAL A 307 10.21 -16.21 2.44
CA VAL A 307 11.41 -16.56 1.68
C VAL A 307 11.10 -17.75 0.79
N VAL A 308 11.15 -17.53 -0.51
CA VAL A 308 10.89 -18.54 -1.54
C VAL A 308 12.19 -18.88 -2.25
N TRP A 309 12.65 -20.12 -2.10
CA TRP A 309 13.83 -20.63 -2.80
C TRP A 309 13.53 -20.84 -4.29
N GLY A 310 14.55 -20.70 -5.14
CA GLY A 310 14.39 -20.78 -6.61
C GLY A 310 13.62 -22.01 -7.10
N LYS A 311 13.92 -23.21 -6.55
CA LYS A 311 13.21 -24.45 -6.92
C LYS A 311 11.71 -24.42 -6.60
N VAL A 312 11.35 -23.84 -5.45
CA VAL A 312 9.95 -23.68 -5.04
C VAL A 312 9.27 -22.64 -5.93
N PHE A 313 9.96 -21.53 -6.23
CA PHE A 313 9.44 -20.53 -7.15
C PHE A 313 9.18 -21.09 -8.54
N ASP A 314 10.11 -21.87 -9.10
CA ASP A 314 9.94 -22.42 -10.44
C ASP A 314 8.74 -23.39 -10.50
N SER A 315 8.47 -24.10 -9.40
CA SER A 315 7.32 -25.01 -9.28
C SER A 315 5.99 -24.25 -9.13
N TYR A 316 5.96 -23.18 -8.34
CA TYR A 316 4.76 -22.40 -8.02
C TYR A 316 4.71 -21.03 -8.74
N ARG A 317 5.42 -20.90 -9.86
CA ARG A 317 5.64 -19.62 -10.54
C ARG A 317 4.32 -18.94 -10.89
N LYS A 318 3.36 -19.71 -11.41
CA LYS A 318 2.04 -19.20 -11.81
C LYS A 318 1.29 -18.62 -10.62
N ASP A 319 1.24 -19.34 -9.51
CA ASP A 319 0.56 -18.90 -8.29
C ASP A 319 1.20 -17.65 -7.71
N ILE A 320 2.53 -17.61 -7.61
CA ILE A 320 3.28 -16.48 -7.03
C ILE A 320 3.13 -15.21 -7.87
N VAL A 321 3.21 -15.33 -9.20
CA VAL A 321 3.17 -14.16 -10.11
C VAL A 321 1.76 -13.60 -10.25
N GLN A 322 0.73 -14.46 -10.31
CA GLN A 322 -0.65 -14.03 -10.60
C GLN A 322 -1.47 -13.72 -9.35
N ALA A 323 -1.07 -14.19 -8.17
CA ALA A 323 -1.84 -13.97 -6.95
C ALA A 323 -1.88 -12.49 -6.55
N LYS A 324 -3.06 -12.00 -6.15
CA LYS A 324 -3.21 -10.85 -5.25
C LYS A 324 -3.29 -11.35 -3.80
N LEU A 325 -4.08 -12.40 -3.56
CA LEU A 325 -4.16 -13.12 -2.29
C LEU A 325 -3.39 -14.44 -2.41
N LEU A 326 -2.37 -14.60 -1.56
CA LEU A 326 -1.50 -15.78 -1.58
C LEU A 326 -1.60 -16.49 -0.24
N MET A 327 -1.89 -17.79 -0.28
CA MET A 327 -1.70 -18.69 0.85
C MET A 327 -0.39 -19.45 0.68
N VAL A 328 0.36 -19.57 1.76
CA VAL A 328 1.63 -20.30 1.80
C VAL A 328 1.66 -21.28 2.94
N GLN A 329 2.27 -22.43 2.68
CA GLN A 329 2.63 -23.43 3.68
C GLN A 329 4.14 -23.50 3.77
N GLY A 330 4.66 -23.50 4.99
CA GLY A 330 6.08 -23.38 5.21
C GLY A 330 6.51 -23.67 6.63
N LYS A 331 7.72 -23.24 6.96
CA LYS A 331 8.26 -23.30 8.31
C LYS A 331 8.63 -21.92 8.80
N VAL A 332 8.34 -21.64 10.06
CA VAL A 332 8.77 -20.41 10.73
C VAL A 332 10.27 -20.46 10.95
N GLN A 333 10.97 -19.40 10.59
CA GLN A 333 12.37 -19.17 10.90
C GLN A 333 12.48 -17.90 11.75
N ILE A 334 13.03 -18.02 12.96
CA ILE A 334 13.20 -16.91 13.90
C ILE A 334 14.69 -16.66 14.09
N GLU A 335 15.12 -15.43 13.83
CA GLU A 335 16.49 -14.96 14.06
C GLU A 335 16.47 -13.64 14.84
N GLY A 336 16.71 -13.73 16.15
CA GLY A 336 16.54 -12.59 17.06
C GLY A 336 15.07 -12.14 17.10
N GLN A 337 14.81 -10.91 16.65
CA GLN A 337 13.46 -10.34 16.57
C GLN A 337 12.81 -10.53 15.19
N VAL A 338 13.54 -11.06 14.21
CA VAL A 338 13.07 -11.16 12.83
C VAL A 338 12.44 -12.53 12.62
N ILE A 339 11.21 -12.53 12.09
CA ILE A 339 10.45 -13.73 11.77
C ILE A 339 10.28 -13.81 10.25
N HIS A 340 10.71 -14.93 9.69
CA HIS A 340 10.52 -15.29 8.29
C HIS A 340 9.72 -16.58 8.18
N VAL A 341 9.00 -16.74 7.07
CA VAL A 341 8.40 -18.03 6.72
C VAL A 341 9.12 -18.58 5.50
N ILE A 342 9.81 -19.70 5.68
CA ILE A 342 10.44 -20.44 4.58
C ILE A 342 9.35 -21.23 3.87
N VAL A 343 9.09 -20.86 2.62
CA VAL A 343 7.95 -21.35 1.87
C VAL A 343 8.26 -22.70 1.22
N ASN A 344 7.34 -23.65 1.42
CA ASN A 344 7.39 -24.98 0.82
C ASN A 344 6.33 -25.15 -0.29
N ALA A 345 5.15 -24.56 -0.11
CA ALA A 345 4.06 -24.58 -1.08
C ALA A 345 3.30 -23.25 -1.10
N CYS A 346 2.76 -22.90 -2.27
CA CYS A 346 2.02 -21.68 -2.52
C CYS A 346 0.70 -21.98 -3.21
N PHE A 347 -0.36 -21.23 -2.88
CA PHE A 347 -1.67 -21.37 -3.48
C PHE A 347 -2.27 -19.99 -3.78
N ASN A 348 -2.69 -19.76 -5.01
CA ASN A 348 -3.38 -18.53 -5.39
C ASN A 348 -4.84 -18.56 -4.94
N LEU A 349 -5.19 -17.75 -3.95
CA LEU A 349 -6.56 -17.62 -3.42
C LEU A 349 -7.30 -16.38 -3.93
N SER A 350 -6.82 -15.75 -5.00
CA SER A 350 -7.38 -14.49 -5.49
C SER A 350 -8.84 -14.60 -5.97
N SER A 351 -9.33 -15.82 -6.23
CA SER A 351 -10.75 -16.08 -6.51
C SER A 351 -11.66 -15.78 -5.32
N LEU A 352 -11.18 -15.94 -4.07
CA LEU A 352 -11.97 -15.62 -2.89
C LEU A 352 -12.32 -14.13 -2.83
N LEU A 353 -11.38 -13.27 -3.25
CA LEU A 353 -11.63 -11.82 -3.34
C LEU A 353 -12.63 -11.46 -4.45
N ARG A 354 -12.60 -12.17 -5.59
CA ARG A 354 -13.51 -11.91 -6.71
C ARG A 354 -14.94 -12.35 -6.44
N ASN A 355 -15.13 -13.37 -5.61
CA ASN A 355 -16.47 -13.86 -5.29
C ASN A 355 -17.22 -12.91 -4.36
N MET A 356 -16.52 -12.00 -3.66
CA MET A 356 -17.14 -10.99 -2.80
C MET A 356 -17.83 -9.87 -3.59
N SER A 357 -17.39 -9.57 -4.82
CA SER A 357 -18.02 -8.56 -5.67
C SER A 357 -19.25 -9.07 -6.45
N ASN A 358 -19.56 -10.38 -6.35
CA ASN A 358 -20.58 -11.05 -7.14
C ASN A 358 -21.81 -11.50 -6.32
N VAL A 359 -22.05 -10.91 -5.15
CA VAL A 359 -23.27 -11.19 -4.40
C VAL A 359 -24.45 -10.67 -5.23
N LYS A 360 -25.19 -11.61 -5.85
CA LYS A 360 -26.31 -11.35 -6.76
C LYS A 360 -27.28 -10.34 -6.16
N THR A 361 -27.23 -9.11 -6.65
CA THR A 361 -28.19 -8.07 -6.32
C THR A 361 -29.54 -8.44 -6.93
N LYS A 362 -30.49 -8.90 -6.11
CA LYS A 362 -31.90 -8.97 -6.52
C LYS A 362 -32.43 -7.54 -6.55
N VAL A 363 -32.61 -6.98 -7.73
CA VAL A 363 -33.38 -5.74 -7.91
C VAL A 363 -34.84 -6.09 -7.61
N THR A 364 -35.39 -5.49 -6.55
CA THR A 364 -36.79 -5.70 -6.18
C THR A 364 -37.58 -4.57 -6.79
N TYR A 365 -38.46 -4.88 -7.74
CA TYR A 365 -39.39 -3.91 -8.31
C TYR A 365 -40.60 -3.80 -7.36
N HIS A 366 -40.82 -2.63 -6.78
CA HIS A 366 -42.11 -2.31 -6.18
C HIS A 366 -42.99 -1.66 -7.26
N ASN A 367 -43.83 -2.46 -7.90
CA ASN A 367 -45.04 -1.97 -8.55
C ASN A 367 -46.18 -2.94 -8.24
N GLU A 368 -47.11 -2.49 -7.41
CA GLU A 368 -48.48 -2.98 -7.48
C GLU A 368 -49.01 -2.57 -8.88
N ASP A 369 -49.49 -3.56 -9.62
CA ASP A 369 -50.11 -3.44 -10.94
C ASP A 369 -49.23 -2.91 -12.09
N LYS A 370 -48.46 -3.81 -12.71
CA LYS A 370 -48.48 -4.07 -14.17
C LYS A 370 -47.53 -5.19 -14.59
N ASN A 371 -47.97 -5.95 -15.61
CA ASN A 371 -47.32 -7.14 -16.16
C ASN A 371 -45.90 -6.83 -16.70
N PRO A 372 -44.88 -7.70 -16.50
CA PRO A 372 -43.49 -7.42 -16.87
C PRO A 372 -43.17 -7.48 -18.38
N GLU A 373 -44.13 -7.81 -19.24
CA GLU A 373 -43.86 -8.08 -20.67
C GLU A 373 -44.02 -6.87 -21.61
N ASP A 374 -44.46 -5.71 -21.13
CA ASP A 374 -44.80 -4.56 -22.01
C ASP A 374 -43.79 -3.40 -22.05
N VAL A 375 -42.58 -3.54 -21.47
CA VAL A 375 -41.58 -2.44 -21.41
C VAL A 375 -40.32 -2.71 -22.25
N PHE A 376 -40.45 -3.41 -23.38
CA PHE A 376 -39.41 -3.41 -24.42
C PHE A 376 -39.91 -2.62 -25.64
N HIS A 377 -39.71 -1.30 -25.60
CA HIS A 377 -39.88 -0.48 -26.80
C HIS A 377 -38.74 -0.79 -27.78
N LYS A 378 -39.10 -1.23 -28.99
CA LYS A 378 -38.20 -1.67 -30.06
C LYS A 378 -37.07 -0.66 -30.31
N GLY A 379 -35.84 -1.09 -30.07
CA GLY A 379 -34.63 -0.36 -30.41
C GLY A 379 -34.54 -0.06 -31.91
N ARG A 380 -34.11 1.16 -32.24
CA ARG A 380 -33.86 1.61 -33.61
C ARG A 380 -32.68 0.85 -34.19
N ASN A 381 -32.93 0.26 -35.36
CA ASN A 381 -31.93 -0.30 -36.27
C ASN A 381 -30.88 0.75 -36.65
N PHE A 382 -29.60 0.43 -36.49
CA PHE A 382 -28.52 1.03 -37.28
C PHE A 382 -28.33 0.20 -38.55
N ARG A 383 -28.20 0.88 -39.69
CA ARG A 383 -27.80 0.32 -40.97
C ARG A 383 -26.40 0.81 -41.29
#